data_AF-A0A353JY22-F1
#
_entry.id   AF-A0A353JY22-F1
#
_cell.length_a   1.000
_cell.length_b   1.000
_cell.length_c   1.000
_cell.angle_alpha   90.00
_cell.angle_beta   90.00
_cell.angle_gamma   90.00
#
_symmetry.space_group_name_H-M   'P 1'
#
loop_
_entity.id
_entity.type
_entity.pdbx_description
1 polymer ?
#
loop_
_entity_poly.entity_id
_entity_poly.type
_entity_poly.pdbx_seq_one_letter_code
_entity_poly.pdbx_strand_id
1 'polypeptide(L)'
;MITHGKDIKIFTGNSNPDLAKEIADILGVPVGDAEVGRFSDGEISVNINETVRGADVFVVQSTCAPVNDNLMELLILIDAFKRASAGRITAVIPYYGYA
;
A
#
# COMPACT_ATOMS: atom_id res chain seq x y z
N MET A 1 -22.41 14.54 5.90
CA MET A 1 -21.31 14.64 6.88
C MET A 1 -20.24 13.66 6.44
N ILE A 2 -19.16 14.12 5.80
CA ILE A 2 -18.06 13.25 5.36
C ILE A 2 -17.23 12.93 6.61
N THR A 3 -17.45 11.75 7.20
CA THR A 3 -16.65 11.26 8.33
C THR A 3 -15.19 11.10 7.89
N HIS A 4 -14.31 11.96 8.41
CA HIS A 4 -12.87 11.79 8.25
C HIS A 4 -12.41 10.61 9.14
N GLY A 5 -11.69 9.66 8.53
CA GLY A 5 -10.75 8.70 9.14
C GLY A 5 -11.13 8.05 10.48
N LYS A 6 -12.03 7.05 10.47
CA LYS A 6 -12.26 6.23 11.67
C LYS A 6 -11.38 4.99 11.78
N ASP A 7 -10.91 4.43 10.67
CA ASP A 7 -10.02 3.27 10.66
C ASP A 7 -8.76 3.55 9.84
N ILE A 8 -7.61 3.51 10.52
CA ILE A 8 -6.29 3.53 9.89
C ILE A 8 -5.98 2.11 9.41
N LYS A 9 -5.56 1.97 8.15
CA LYS A 9 -5.09 0.70 7.60
C LYS A 9 -3.74 0.88 6.94
N ILE A 10 -2.79 0.00 7.27
CA ILE A 10 -1.43 0.03 6.74
C ILE A 10 -1.28 -1.13 5.79
N PHE A 11 -0.88 -0.85 4.56
CA PHE A 11 -0.57 -1.85 3.55
C PHE A 11 0.87 -1.65 3.08
N THR A 12 1.44 -2.69 2.47
CA THR A 12 2.80 -2.66 1.93
C THR A 12 2.83 -3.25 0.54
N GLY A 13 3.73 -2.73 -0.29
CA GLY A 13 4.21 -3.47 -1.45
C GLY A 13 5.36 -4.40 -1.06
N ASN A 14 6.16 -4.79 -2.05
CA ASN A 14 7.26 -5.74 -1.96
C ASN A 14 8.63 -5.10 -1.68
N SER A 15 8.74 -3.77 -1.67
CA SER A 15 10.05 -3.09 -1.50
C SER A 15 10.66 -3.30 -0.12
N ASN A 16 9.85 -3.25 0.94
CA ASN A 16 10.28 -3.46 2.32
C ASN A 16 9.10 -3.81 3.26
N PRO A 17 8.56 -5.03 3.20
CA PRO A 17 7.46 -5.47 4.08
C PRO A 17 7.83 -5.45 5.57
N ASP A 18 9.09 -5.72 5.90
CA ASP A 18 9.57 -5.73 7.29
C ASP A 18 9.46 -4.35 7.93
N LEU A 19 9.84 -3.29 7.23
CA LEU A 19 9.66 -1.92 7.70
C LEU A 19 8.19 -1.56 7.88
N ALA A 20 7.32 -1.97 6.96
CA ALA A 20 5.88 -1.73 7.10
C ALA A 20 5.31 -2.42 8.34
N LYS A 21 5.79 -3.64 8.64
CA LYS A 21 5.43 -4.38 9.86
C LYS A 21 5.94 -3.67 11.12
N GLU A 22 7.19 -3.20 11.14
CA GLU A 22 7.73 -2.44 12.28
C GLU A 22 6.90 -1.16 12.54
N ILE A 23 6.52 -0.43 11.50
CA ILE A 23 5.66 0.75 11.61
C ILE A 23 4.29 0.36 12.19
N ALA A 24 3.69 -0.72 11.70
CA ALA A 24 2.39 -1.20 12.15
C ALA A 24 2.43 -1.66 13.62
N ASP A 25 3.47 -2.38 14.02
CA ASP A 25 3.72 -2.83 15.39
C ASP A 25 3.84 -1.63 16.36
N ILE A 26 4.56 -0.57 15.97
CA ILE A 26 4.68 0.67 16.76
C ILE A 26 3.32 1.35 16.95
N LEU A 27 2.47 1.33 15.92
CA LEU A 27 1.13 1.93 15.95
C LEU A 27 0.07 1.03 16.58
N GLY A 28 0.41 -0.22 16.92
CA GLY A 28 -0.51 -1.19 17.51
C GLY A 28 -1.63 -1.63 16.56
N VAL A 29 -1.38 -1.62 15.25
CA VAL A 29 -2.32 -2.07 14.21
C VAL A 29 -1.68 -3.18 13.38
N PRO A 30 -2.44 -4.16 12.86
CA PRO A 30 -1.88 -5.14 11.95
C PRO A 30 -1.62 -4.53 10.56
N VAL A 31 -0.70 -5.12 9.81
CA VAL A 31 -0.61 -4.90 8.36
C VAL A 31 -1.84 -5.52 7.71
N GLY A 32 -2.46 -4.78 6.80
CA GLY A 32 -3.65 -5.18 6.08
C GLY A 32 -3.42 -6.34 5.12
N ASP A 33 -4.50 -7.04 4.79
CA ASP A 33 -4.47 -8.22 3.94
C ASP A 33 -4.56 -7.82 2.47
N ALA A 34 -3.41 -7.83 1.80
CA ALA A 34 -3.30 -7.63 0.37
C ALA A 34 -2.24 -8.57 -0.23
N GLU A 35 -2.57 -9.16 -1.38
CA GLU A 35 -1.63 -9.93 -2.19
C GLU A 35 -1.05 -9.01 -3.26
N VAL A 36 0.27 -8.89 -3.27
CA VAL A 36 1.01 -8.08 -4.25
C VAL A 36 2.06 -8.98 -4.88
N GLY A 37 1.85 -9.32 -6.15
CA GLY A 37 2.65 -10.31 -6.84
C GLY A 37 2.77 -10.02 -8.33
N ARG A 38 3.01 -11.07 -9.11
CA ARG A 38 3.16 -10.97 -10.57
C ARG A 38 2.43 -12.09 -11.28
N PHE A 39 1.89 -11.77 -12.45
CA PHE A 39 1.47 -12.76 -13.43
C PHE A 39 2.69 -13.39 -14.12
N SER A 40 2.46 -14.47 -14.87
CA SER A 40 3.53 -15.24 -15.52
C SER A 40 4.31 -14.46 -16.60
N ASP A 41 3.71 -13.42 -17.15
CA ASP A 41 4.31 -12.49 -18.13
C ASP A 41 5.07 -11.32 -17.47
N GLY A 42 5.06 -11.25 -16.13
CA GLY A 42 5.75 -10.23 -15.35
C GLY A 42 4.90 -9.00 -15.00
N GLU A 43 3.65 -8.93 -15.46
CA GLU A 43 2.71 -7.87 -15.06
C GLU A 43 2.44 -7.94 -13.56
N ILE A 44 2.34 -6.78 -12.92
CA ILE A 44 2.08 -6.69 -11.48
C ILE A 44 0.60 -6.99 -11.20
N SER A 45 0.35 -7.85 -10.22
CA SER A 45 -0.98 -8.22 -9.75
C SER A 45 -1.17 -7.72 -8.32
N VAL A 46 -2.31 -7.08 -8.05
CA VAL A 46 -2.70 -6.60 -6.72
C VAL A 46 -4.11 -7.05 -6.42
N ASN A 47 -4.30 -7.68 -5.27
CA ASN A 47 -5.61 -8.02 -4.74
C ASN A 47 -5.72 -7.56 -3.27
N ILE A 48 -6.80 -6.88 -2.92
CA ILE A 48 -7.06 -6.40 -1.56
C ILE A 48 -8.11 -7.33 -0.96
N ASN A 49 -7.73 -8.12 0.03
CA ASN A 49 -8.55 -9.22 0.57
C ASN A 49 -9.48 -8.77 1.72
N GLU A 50 -9.51 -7.47 2.03
CA GLU A 50 -10.34 -6.91 3.07
C GLU A 50 -11.01 -5.60 2.65
N THR A 51 -12.07 -5.21 3.38
CA THR A 51 -12.75 -3.94 3.11
C THR A 51 -11.89 -2.75 3.53
N VAL A 52 -11.76 -1.79 2.62
CA VAL A 52 -11.07 -0.51 2.82
C VAL A 52 -11.99 0.69 2.60
N ARG A 53 -13.29 0.46 2.39
CA ARG A 53 -14.25 1.52 2.05
C ARG A 53 -14.29 2.58 3.16
N GLY A 54 -13.96 3.81 2.82
CA GLY A 54 -13.94 4.94 3.75
C GLY A 54 -12.79 4.93 4.76
N ALA A 55 -11.89 3.94 4.70
CA ALA A 55 -10.71 3.88 5.56
C ALA A 55 -9.65 4.92 5.16
N ASP A 56 -8.77 5.25 6.10
CA ASP A 56 -7.55 6.01 5.85
C ASP A 56 -6.39 5.03 5.61
N VAL A 57 -6.03 4.88 4.33
CA VAL A 57 -5.08 3.87 3.87
C VAL A 57 -3.69 4.49 3.77
N PHE A 58 -2.72 3.85 4.40
CA PHE A 58 -1.30 4.16 4.28
C PHE A 58 -0.61 3.03 3.54
N VAL A 59 0.01 3.34 2.39
CA VAL A 59 0.77 2.37 1.60
C VAL A 59 2.25 2.63 1.81
N VAL A 60 2.93 1.73 2.51
CA VAL A 60 4.37 1.79 2.73
C VAL A 60 5.07 1.11 1.57
N GLN A 61 5.76 1.90 0.75
CA GLN A 61 6.51 1.39 -0.39
C GLN A 61 7.61 2.36 -0.75
N SER A 62 8.86 1.91 -0.65
CA SER A 62 10.00 2.63 -1.21
C SER A 62 10.06 2.42 -2.72
N THR A 63 10.51 3.43 -3.45
CA THR A 63 10.85 3.30 -4.87
C THR A 63 12.35 3.02 -5.00
N CYS A 64 12.83 1.96 -4.34
CA CYS A 64 14.22 1.47 -4.43
C CYS A 64 14.37 0.37 -5.50
N ALA A 65 15.58 -0.16 -5.72
CA ALA A 65 15.80 -1.20 -6.74
C ALA A 65 14.98 -2.48 -6.46
N PRO A 66 14.26 -3.06 -7.45
CA PRO A 66 14.06 -2.60 -8.82
C PRO A 66 13.08 -1.42 -8.91
N VAL A 67 13.59 -0.25 -9.33
CA VAL A 67 12.95 1.06 -9.09
C VAL A 67 11.62 1.22 -9.82
N ASN A 68 11.56 0.77 -11.08
CA ASN A 68 10.38 0.92 -11.93
C ASN A 68 9.27 -0.02 -11.48
N ASP A 69 9.62 -1.25 -11.14
CA ASP A 69 8.68 -2.23 -10.63
C ASP A 69 8.05 -1.77 -9.32
N ASN A 70 8.86 -1.31 -8.36
CA ASN A 70 8.36 -0.81 -7.08
C ASN A 70 7.48 0.44 -7.24
N LEU A 71 7.82 1.33 -8.19
CA LEU A 71 6.99 2.48 -8.54
C LEU A 71 5.67 2.05 -9.18
N MET A 72 5.70 1.15 -10.16
CA MET A 72 4.49 0.65 -10.81
C MET A 72 3.59 -0.10 -9.84
N GLU A 73 4.17 -0.86 -8.92
CA GLU A 73 3.43 -1.57 -7.88
C GLU A 73 2.71 -0.60 -6.93
N LEU A 74 3.39 0.49 -6.51
CA LEU A 74 2.76 1.56 -5.73
C LEU A 74 1.57 2.18 -6.46
N LEU A 75 1.73 2.49 -7.75
CA LEU A 75 0.67 3.11 -8.55
C LEU A 75 -0.54 2.18 -8.72
N ILE A 76 -0.31 0.88 -8.93
CA ILE A 76 -1.37 -0.13 -9.04
C ILE A 76 -2.08 -0.33 -7.70
N LEU A 77 -1.34 -0.39 -6.58
CA LEU A 77 -1.91 -0.41 -5.23
C LEU A 77 -2.82 0.80 -4.99
N ILE A 78 -2.36 2.01 -5.31
CA ILE A 78 -3.15 3.24 -5.17
C ILE A 78 -4.43 3.18 -6.03
N ASP A 79 -4.35 2.70 -7.27
CA ASP A 79 -5.53 2.52 -8.13
C ASP A 79 -6.52 1.50 -7.54
N ALA A 80 -6.02 0.38 -7.03
CA ALA A 80 -6.84 -0.64 -6.37
C ALA A 80 -7.59 -0.07 -5.15
N PHE A 81 -6.90 0.65 -4.26
CA PHE A 81 -7.54 1.30 -3.10
C PHE A 81 -8.56 2.37 -3.50
N LYS A 82 -8.26 3.14 -4.54
CA LYS A 82 -9.18 4.15 -5.08
C LYS A 82 -10.47 3.51 -5.59
N ARG A 83 -10.37 2.43 -6.37
CA ARG A 83 -11.55 1.68 -6.88
C ARG A 83 -12.31 0.98 -5.76
N ALA A 84 -11.61 0.51 -4.73
CA ALA A 84 -12.22 -0.04 -3.51
C ALA A 84 -12.87 1.02 -2.59
N SER A 85 -12.90 2.30 -3.03
CA SER A 85 -13.53 3.42 -2.31
C SER A 85 -12.87 3.73 -0.97
N ALA A 86 -11.53 3.61 -0.87
CA ALA A 86 -10.78 4.15 0.26
C ALA A 86 -11.10 5.64 0.47
N GLY A 87 -11.20 6.06 1.74
CA GLY A 87 -11.55 7.45 2.07
C GLY A 87 -10.40 8.42 1.82
N ARG A 88 -9.18 7.98 2.18
CA ARG A 88 -7.92 8.68 1.89
C ARG A 88 -6.84 7.65 1.63
N ILE A 89 -5.90 7.99 0.75
CA ILE A 89 -4.75 7.16 0.40
C ILE A 89 -3.50 8.01 0.58
N THR A 90 -2.61 7.58 1.47
CA THR A 90 -1.33 8.22 1.76
C THR A 90 -0.21 7.29 1.35
N ALA A 91 0.60 7.70 0.38
CA ALA A 91 1.82 6.98 0.03
C ALA A 91 2.94 7.36 1.01
N VAL A 92 3.47 6.38 1.72
CA VAL A 92 4.64 6.52 2.58
C VAL A 92 5.82 5.94 1.81
N ILE A 93 6.73 6.81 1.34
CA ILE A 93 7.87 6.45 0.49
C ILE A 93 9.17 6.73 1.25
N PRO A 94 9.67 5.79 2.08
CA PRO A 94 10.86 6.00 2.91
C PRO A 94 12.12 6.35 2.11
N TYR A 95 12.32 5.66 0.98
CA TYR A 95 13.33 6.00 -0.01
C TYR A 95 12.64 6.40 -1.32
N TYR A 96 12.84 7.65 -1.72
CA TYR A 96 12.30 8.23 -2.95
C TYR A 96 13.33 8.09 -4.08
N GLY A 97 13.24 7.02 -4.86
CA GLY A 97 14.04 6.86 -6.08
C GLY A 97 13.75 7.97 -7.11
N TYR A 98 14.71 8.18 -8.01
CA TYR A 98 14.71 9.28 -9.00
C TYR A 98 14.77 10.71 -8.43
N ALA A 99 15.03 10.88 -7.14
CA ALA A 99 15.29 12.18 -6.52
C ALA A 99 16.64 12.78 -6.93
#